data_AF-A0A1H1LEJ0-F1
#
_entry.id   AF-A0A1H1LEJ0-F1
#
_cell.length_a   1.000
_cell.length_b   1.000
_cell.length_c   1.000
_cell.angle_alpha   90.00
_cell.angle_beta   90.00
_cell.angle_gamma   90.00
#
_symmetry.space_group_name_H-M   'P 1'
#
loop_
_entity.id
_entity.type
_entity.pdbx_description
1 polymer ?
#
loop_
_entity_poly.entity_id
_entity_poly.type
_entity_poly.pdbx_seq_one_letter_code
_entity_poly.pdbx_strand_id
1 'polypeptide(L)' 'MTVDVTGTSLEDVHTQLDAHREPGYALTSAPVRMLKGEAKMEATGTFQRVDGVEQIEADDMAGIEAKVPEGWQLLSVRRA' A
#
# COMPACT_ATOMS: atom_id res chain seq x y z
N MET A 1 -1.92 8.69 0.24
CA MET A 1 -3.15 8.99 1.01
C MET A 1 -2.86 8.78 2.48
N THR A 2 -3.46 9.56 3.39
CA THR A 2 -3.32 9.37 4.84
C THR A 2 -4.70 9.31 5.48
N VAL A 3 -4.90 8.40 6.42
CA VAL A 3 -6.15 8.20 7.17
C VAL A 3 -5.81 8.10 8.66
N ASP A 4 -6.55 8.83 9.48
CA ASP A 4 -6.44 8.78 10.93
C ASP A 4 -7.53 7.89 11.51
N VAL A 5 -7.12 6.91 12.33
CA VAL A 5 -8.03 5.99 13.02
C VAL A 5 -7.79 6.05 14.52
N THR A 6 -8.84 5.80 15.31
CA THR A 6 -8.73 5.71 16.76
C THR A 6 -9.27 4.37 17.22
N GLY A 7 -8.43 3.58 17.88
CA GLY A 7 -8.79 2.28 18.41
C GLY A 7 -8.40 2.12 19.87
N THR A 8 -8.97 1.13 20.53
CA THR A 8 -8.64 0.78 21.92
C THR A 8 -7.50 -0.24 22.01
N SER A 9 -7.05 -0.77 20.88
CA SER A 9 -5.98 -1.77 20.77
C SER A 9 -5.32 -1.72 19.39
N LEU A 10 -4.12 -2.29 19.27
CA LEU A 10 -3.40 -2.36 17.99
C LEU A 10 -4.15 -3.17 16.94
N GLU A 11 -4.81 -4.27 17.33
CA GLU A 11 -5.65 -5.07 16.42
C GLU A 11 -6.83 -4.25 15.87
N ASP A 12 -7.50 -3.49 16.73
CA ASP A 12 -8.63 -2.64 16.33
C ASP A 12 -8.18 -1.53 15.35
N VAL A 13 -7.06 -0.87 15.65
CA VAL A 13 -6.41 0.08 14.75
C VAL A 13 -6.05 -0.57 13.40
N HIS A 14 -5.51 -1.78 13.42
CA HIS A 14 -5.15 -2.49 12.20
C HIS A 14 -6.37 -2.85 11.36
N THR A 15 -7.45 -3.35 11.99
CA THR A 15 -8.72 -3.63 11.31
C THR A 15 -9.33 -2.38 10.69
N GLN A 16 -9.32 -1.25 11.40
CA GLN A 16 -9.80 0.02 10.85
C GLN A 16 -8.95 0.47 9.66
N LEU A 17 -7.62 0.40 9.75
CA LEU A 17 -6.74 0.75 8.63
C LEU A 17 -6.94 -0.18 7.43
N ASP A 18 -7.11 -1.47 7.64
CA ASP A 18 -7.35 -2.42 6.55
C ASP A 18 -8.71 -2.18 5.87
N ALA A 19 -9.74 -1.79 6.63
CA ALA A 19 -11.03 -1.39 6.08
C ALA A 19 -10.96 -0.12 5.19
N HIS A 20 -9.96 0.74 5.42
CA HIS A 20 -9.70 1.92 4.59
C HIS A 20 -8.79 1.62 3.39
N ARG A 21 -8.34 0.37 3.23
CA ARG A 21 -7.48 -0.02 2.12
C ARG A 21 -8.26 -0.08 0.81
N GLU A 22 -7.98 0.85 -0.08
CA GLU A 22 -8.50 0.81 -1.44
C GLU A 22 -7.68 -0.15 -2.34
N PRO A 23 -8.30 -0.80 -3.33
CA PRO A 23 -7.59 -1.61 -4.30
C PRO A 23 -6.53 -0.75 -5.02
N GLY A 24 -5.32 -1.32 -5.19
CA GLY A 24 -4.17 -0.60 -5.73
C GLY A 24 -3.40 0.21 -4.69
N TYR A 25 -3.89 0.36 -3.46
CA TYR A 25 -3.16 1.01 -2.38
C TYR A 25 -2.68 0.00 -1.33
N ALA A 26 -1.45 0.17 -0.86
CA ALA A 26 -0.87 -0.58 0.25
C ALA A 26 -0.55 0.36 1.42
N LEU A 27 -0.87 -0.07 2.63
CA LEU A 27 -0.46 0.61 3.86
C LEU A 27 1.06 0.48 4.01
N THR A 28 1.79 1.60 3.97
CA THR A 28 3.26 1.62 4.08
C THR A 28 3.76 2.10 5.44
N SER A 29 2.94 2.85 6.17
CA SER A 29 3.31 3.36 7.49
C SER A 29 2.07 3.57 8.35
N ALA A 30 2.15 3.28 9.64
CA ALA A 30 1.06 3.51 10.59
C ALA A 30 1.63 3.83 11.99
N PRO A 31 2.25 5.02 12.19
CA PRO A 31 2.68 5.46 13.51
C PRO A 31 1.49 5.56 14.47
N VAL A 32 1.59 4.85 15.59
CA VAL A 32 0.59 4.86 16.67
C VAL A 32 1.01 5.82 17.78
N ARG A 33 0.07 6.61 18.28
CA ARG A 33 0.22 7.53 19.41
C ARG A 33 -0.83 7.20 20.47
N MET A 34 -0.43 7.14 21.73
CA MET A 34 -1.39 7.03 22.82
C MET A 34 -1.93 8.41 23.20
N LEU A 35 -3.25 8.51 23.34
CA LEU A 35 -3.91 9.73 23.79
C LEU A 35 -3.76 9.84 25.32
N LYS A 36 -3.30 10.99 25.79
CA LYS A 36 -2.97 11.19 27.20
C LYS A 36 -4.26 11.22 28.03
N GLY A 37 -4.41 10.27 28.96
CA GLY A 37 -5.53 10.21 29.90
C GLY A 37 -6.69 9.30 29.47
N GLU A 38 -6.63 8.70 28.28
CA GLU A 38 -7.60 7.71 27.80
C GLU A 38 -6.87 6.43 27.39
N ALA A 39 -7.48 5.27 27.58
CA ALA A 39 -6.98 3.99 27.06
C ALA A 39 -7.28 3.86 25.55
N LYS A 40 -6.96 4.90 24.79
CA LYS A 40 -7.22 5.01 23.35
C LYS A 40 -5.92 5.33 22.62
N MET A 41 -5.79 4.74 21.45
CA MET A 41 -4.64 4.83 20.57
C MET A 41 -5.11 5.46 19.26
N GLU A 42 -4.42 6.51 18.83
CA GLU A 42 -4.62 7.14 17.53
C GLU A 42 -3.52 6.67 16.59
N ALA A 43 -3.84 6.35 15.35
CA ALA A 43 -2.85 5.99 14.35
C ALA A 43 -3.11 6.69 13.02
N THR A 44 -2.06 7.24 12.44
CA THR A 44 -2.13 7.84 11.10
C THR A 44 -1.60 6.82 10.08
N GLY A 45 -2.50 6.10 9.42
CA GLY A 45 -2.16 5.19 8.34
C GLY A 45 -1.83 5.92 7.05
N THR A 46 -0.64 5.69 6.51
CA THR A 46 -0.20 6.20 5.21
C THR A 46 -0.30 5.09 4.18
N PHE A 47 -1.08 5.33 3.13
CA PHE A 47 -1.26 4.43 2.00
C PHE A 47 -0.53 4.98 0.77
N GLN A 48 0.27 4.13 0.13
CA GLN A 48 0.88 4.42 -1.16
C GLN A 48 0.26 3.57 -2.25
N ARG A 49 0.16 4.18 -3.43
CA ARG A 49 -0.30 3.52 -4.64
C ARG A 49 0.76 2.52 -5.10
N VAL A 50 0.39 1.25 -5.13
CA VAL A 50 1.22 0.12 -5.60
C VAL A 50 0.82 -0.37 -6.98
N ASP A 51 -0.37 0.00 -7.48
CA ASP A 51 -0.78 -0.16 -8.89
C ASP A 51 -0.23 0.97 -9.79
N GLY A 52 0.97 1.47 -9.45
CA GLY A 52 1.66 2.53 -10.17
C GLY A 52 2.43 2.03 -11.40
N VAL A 53 3.31 2.88 -11.93
CA VAL A 53 4.25 2.45 -12.98
C VAL A 53 5.42 1.74 -12.33
N GLU A 54 5.62 0.46 -12.67
CA GLU A 54 6.76 -0.33 -12.24
C GLU A 54 7.66 -0.66 -13.43
N GLN A 55 8.98 -0.63 -13.23
CA GLN A 55 9.95 -1.04 -14.22
C GLN A 55 10.31 -2.50 -13.99
N ILE A 56 10.10 -3.33 -14.99
CA ILE A 56 10.51 -4.74 -15.02
C ILE A 56 11.65 -4.93 -16.03
N GLU A 57 12.54 -5.87 -15.74
CA GLU A 57 13.68 -6.22 -16.59
C GLU A 57 13.67 -7.71 -16.92
N ALA A 58 13.95 -8.05 -18.18
CA ALA A 58 14.10 -9.42 -18.66
C ALA A 58 15.01 -9.44 -19.89
N ASP A 59 15.57 -10.60 -20.20
CA ASP A 59 16.49 -10.81 -21.32
C ASP A 59 15.79 -10.70 -22.69
N ASP A 60 14.50 -11.00 -22.75
CA ASP A 60 13.71 -10.99 -23.98
C ASP A 60 12.27 -10.50 -23.76
N MET A 61 11.57 -10.26 -24.87
CA MET A 61 10.18 -9.78 -24.86
C MET A 61 9.23 -10.78 -24.17
N ALA A 62 9.46 -12.09 -24.34
CA ALA A 62 8.64 -13.12 -23.72
C ALA A 62 8.78 -13.10 -22.19
N GLY A 63 9.98 -12.84 -21.67
CA GLY A 63 10.27 -12.67 -20.25
C GLY A 63 9.69 -11.37 -19.68
N ILE A 64 9.59 -10.32 -20.50
CA ILE A 64 8.84 -9.11 -20.12
C ILE A 64 7.35 -9.46 -19.98
N GLU A 65 6.73 -10.07 -20.99
CA GLU A 65 5.30 -10.43 -20.99
C GLU A 65 4.93 -11.36 -19.83
N ALA A 66 5.78 -12.35 -19.53
CA ALA A 66 5.57 -13.27 -18.40
C ALA A 66 5.64 -12.58 -17.02
N LYS A 67 6.33 -11.43 -16.94
CA LYS A 67 6.45 -10.63 -15.70
C LYS A 67 5.40 -9.54 -15.59
N VAL A 68 4.61 -9.27 -16.63
CA VAL A 68 3.49 -8.32 -16.56
C VAL A 68 2.38 -8.93 -15.68
N PRO A 69 2.03 -8.31 -14.55
CA PRO A 69 0.96 -8.83 -13.69
C PRO A 69 -0.40 -8.74 -14.40
N GLU A 70 -1.34 -9.61 -14.01
CA GLU A 70 -2.70 -9.56 -14.55
C GLU A 70 -3.35 -8.19 -14.31
N GLY A 71 -3.96 -7.62 -15.35
CA GLY A 71 -4.59 -6.30 -15.30
C GLY A 71 -3.64 -5.12 -15.52
N TRP A 72 -2.35 -5.36 -15.74
CA TRP A 72 -1.37 -4.32 -16.05
C TRP A 72 -1.19 -4.15 -17.56
N GLN A 73 -0.83 -2.93 -17.99
CA GLN A 73 -0.54 -2.62 -19.39
C GLN A 73 0.93 -2.20 -19.53
N LEU A 74 1.62 -2.82 -20.49
CA LEU A 74 2.98 -2.44 -20.86
C LEU A 74 2.97 -1.02 -21.46
N LEU A 75 3.72 -0.08 -20.85
CA LEU A 75 3.73 1.32 -21.29
C LEU A 75 4.83 1.62 -22.31
N SER A 76 6.04 1.13 -22.05
CA SER A 76 7.20 1.36 -22.92
C SER A 76 8.26 0.29 -22.68
N VAL A 77 8.88 -0.19 -23.75
CA VAL A 77 10.02 -1.12 -23.70
C VAL A 77 11.22 -0.40 -24.27
N ARG A 78 12.28 -0.32 -23.47
CA ARG A 78 13.58 0.16 -23.93
C ARG A 78 14.56 -1.01 -23.96
N ARG A 79 15.38 -1.06 -25.00
CA ARG A 79 16.57 -1.93 -25.03
C ARG A 79 17.71 -1.16 -24.39
N ALA A 80 18.42 -1.79 -23.46
CA ALA A 80 19.64 -1.27 -22.87
C ALA A 80 20.82 -1.43 -23.85
#